data_AF-A0A137P436-F1
#
_entry.id   AF-A0A137P436-F1
#
_cell.length_a   1.000
_cell.length_b   1.000
_cell.length_c   1.000
_cell.angle_alpha   90.00
_cell.angle_beta   90.00
_cell.angle_gamma   90.00
#
_symmetry.space_group_name_H-M   'P 1'
#
loop_
_entity.id
_entity.type
_entity.pdbx_description
1 polymer ?
#
loop_
_entity_poly.entity_id
_entity_poly.type
_entity_poly.pdbx_seq_one_letter_code
_entity_poly.pdbx_strand_id
1 'polypeptide(L)'
;MSLPSMVLYTLGAVRKDSKPTTSYIQCQPFLNPDKTSSLILILLSFCFLIPCWITTYCYLAIGWSANKKLNIMRVDAVNTNDEMMIQVIKREKLKLVIQIFFVFCLYNLTFCMSYITMILKYAIGYKRTPIMDAIVFTSVHISMAVNPLITISFQPEVNTEFQVMLVKYQAKFKSLFRRIFRSS
;
A
#
# COMPACT_ATOMS: atom_id res chain seq x y z
N MET A 1 5.19 3.02 7.06
CA MET A 1 5.26 4.49 7.22
C MET A 1 6.63 4.96 6.78
N SER A 2 6.72 6.06 6.04
CA SER A 2 8.00 6.66 5.69
C SER A 2 8.67 7.25 6.94
N LEU A 3 10.00 7.26 6.99
CA LEU A 3 10.79 7.80 8.10
C LEU A 3 10.34 9.23 8.53
N PRO A 4 10.04 10.15 7.58
CA PRO A 4 9.58 11.50 7.91
C PRO A 4 8.26 11.52 8.68
N SER A 5 7.30 10.66 8.32
CA SER A 5 6.02 10.61 9.02
C SER A 5 6.20 10.14 10.46
N MET A 6 7.02 9.10 10.70
CA MET A 6 7.28 8.64 12.08
C MET A 6 7.91 9.74 12.92
N VAL A 7 8.91 10.47 12.41
CA VAL A 7 9.53 11.59 13.12
C VAL A 7 8.51 12.65 13.51
N LEU A 8 7.60 13.02 12.61
CA LEU A 8 6.54 14.00 12.91
C LEU A 8 5.59 13.51 14.00
N TYR A 9 5.15 12.24 13.94
CA TYR A 9 4.28 11.66 14.98
C TYR A 9 4.99 11.54 16.33
N THR A 10 6.28 11.13 16.35
CA THR A 10 7.07 11.08 17.58
C THR A 10 7.28 12.47 18.17
N LEU A 11 7.52 13.50 17.34
CA LEU A 11 7.63 14.89 17.80
C LEU A 11 6.34 15.34 18.50
N GLY A 12 5.18 15.01 17.94
CA GLY A 12 3.87 15.28 18.55
C GLY A 12 3.71 14.58 19.91
N ALA A 13 4.13 13.32 20.00
CA ALA A 13 4.12 12.56 21.25
C ALA A 13 5.05 13.16 22.33
N VAL A 14 6.28 13.54 21.97
CA VAL A 14 7.25 14.16 22.88
C VAL A 14 6.73 15.51 23.39
N ARG A 15 6.07 16.30 22.54
CA ARG A 15 5.45 17.57 22.93
C ARG A 15 4.13 17.42 23.69
N LYS A 16 3.63 16.19 23.86
CA LYS A 16 2.32 15.88 24.46
C LYS A 16 1.17 16.64 23.79
N ASP A 17 1.27 16.87 22.48
CA ASP A 17 0.31 17.67 21.70
C ASP A 17 -0.75 16.82 20.98
N SER A 18 -0.88 15.56 21.39
CA SER A 18 -1.89 14.65 20.85
C SER A 18 -3.27 15.01 21.41
N LYS A 19 -4.19 15.42 20.53
CA LYS A 19 -5.60 15.66 20.87
C LYS A 19 -6.51 14.70 20.11
N PRO A 20 -7.70 14.37 20.65
CA PRO A 20 -8.68 13.63 19.87
C PRO A 20 -9.11 14.45 18.66
N THR A 21 -9.34 13.79 17.53
CA THR A 21 -10.01 14.43 16.38
C THR A 21 -11.44 14.80 16.75
N THR A 22 -12.11 15.61 15.91
CA THR A 22 -13.51 16.01 16.12
C THR A 22 -14.48 14.83 16.22
N SER A 23 -14.09 13.66 15.69
CA SER A 23 -14.85 12.42 15.76
C SER A 23 -14.54 11.56 16.99
N TYR A 24 -13.50 11.88 17.76
CA TYR A 24 -12.97 11.07 18.87
C TYR A 24 -12.53 9.64 18.49
N ILE A 25 -12.44 9.32 17.20
CA ILE A 25 -12.04 7.98 16.71
C ILE A 25 -10.52 7.77 16.83
N GLN A 26 -9.75 8.84 16.67
CA GLN A 26 -8.29 8.80 16.70
C GLN A 26 -7.71 10.03 17.38
N CYS A 27 -6.51 9.89 17.93
CA CYS A 27 -5.71 11.02 18.40
C CYS A 27 -4.73 11.45 17.30
N GLN A 28 -4.64 12.75 17.07
CA GLN A 28 -3.67 13.32 16.14
C GLN A 28 -2.85 14.42 16.81
N PRO A 29 -1.54 14.51 16.54
CA PRO A 29 -0.72 15.62 16.98
C PRO A 29 -1.02 16.87 16.15
N PHE A 30 -0.64 18.06 16.65
CA PHE A 30 -0.70 19.32 15.89
C PHE A 30 -2.13 19.72 15.50
N LEU A 31 -3.10 19.49 16.38
CA LEU A 31 -4.49 19.91 16.19
C LEU A 31 -4.79 21.31 16.74
N ASN A 32 -3.83 21.94 17.41
CA ASN A 32 -3.99 23.27 17.98
C ASN A 32 -4.03 24.35 16.87
N PRO A 33 -4.72 25.48 17.13
CA PRO A 33 -4.80 26.59 16.18
C PRO A 33 -3.52 27.42 16.08
N ASP A 34 -2.39 26.94 16.60
CA ASP A 34 -1.12 27.66 16.53
C ASP A 34 -0.50 27.59 15.12
N LYS A 35 0.31 28.59 14.80
CA LYS A 35 1.00 28.70 13.51
C LYS A 35 1.92 27.50 13.25
N THR A 36 2.53 26.94 14.30
CA THR A 36 3.45 25.80 14.18
C THR A 36 2.70 24.53 13.80
N SER A 37 1.59 24.23 14.50
CA SER A 37 0.73 23.09 14.17
C SER A 37 0.17 23.17 12.75
N SER A 38 -0.25 24.37 12.33
CA SER A 38 -0.73 24.61 10.97
C SER A 38 0.34 24.32 9.92
N LEU A 39 1.57 24.81 10.13
CA LEU A 39 2.70 24.53 9.25
C LEU A 39 3.02 23.03 9.19
N ILE A 40 3.02 22.35 10.34
CA ILE A 40 3.31 20.91 10.42
C ILE A 40 2.21 20.09 9.72
N LEU A 41 0.94 20.49 9.82
CA LEU A 41 -0.16 19.82 9.13
C LEU A 41 -0.05 19.92 7.60
N ILE A 42 0.40 21.07 7.10
CA ILE A 42 0.71 21.26 5.67
C ILE A 42 1.86 20.36 5.25
N LEU A 43 2.96 20.35 6.01
CA LEU A 43 4.11 19.48 5.76
C LEU A 43 3.70 18.01 5.76
N LEU A 44 2.85 17.59 6.70
CA LEU A 44 2.31 16.24 6.78
C LEU A 44 1.50 15.87 5.53
N SER A 45 0.72 16.82 4.99
CA SER A 45 -0.04 16.61 3.74
C SER A 45 0.91 16.32 2.57
N PHE A 46 2.02 17.07 2.45
CA PHE A 46 3.05 16.81 1.45
C PHE A 46 3.81 15.50 1.69
N CYS A 47 4.05 15.13 2.96
CA CYS A 47 4.64 13.85 3.33
C CYS A 47 3.77 12.64 2.92
N PHE A 48 2.46 12.82 2.73
CA PHE A 48 1.59 11.79 2.14
C PHE A 48 1.52 11.90 0.62
N LEU A 49 1.38 13.11 0.08
CA LEU A 49 1.23 13.35 -1.35
C LEU A 49 2.46 12.89 -2.14
N ILE A 50 3.65 13.33 -1.76
CA ILE A 50 4.90 13.11 -2.52
C ILE A 50 5.19 11.60 -2.64
N PRO A 51 5.18 10.79 -1.56
CA PRO A 51 5.40 9.35 -1.70
C PRO A 51 4.35 8.64 -2.54
N CYS A 52 3.08 9.09 -2.57
CA CYS A 52 2.06 8.48 -3.43
C CYS A 52 2.40 8.65 -4.92
N TRP A 53 2.83 9.86 -5.32
CA TRP A 53 3.26 10.14 -6.68
C TRP A 53 4.54 9.41 -7.06
N ILE A 54 5.55 9.44 -6.18
CA ILE A 54 6.80 8.70 -6.39
C ILE A 54 6.52 7.22 -6.55
N THR A 55 5.71 6.63 -5.66
CA THR A 55 5.36 5.21 -5.72
C THR A 55 4.65 4.88 -7.03
N THR A 56 3.68 5.69 -7.44
CA THR A 56 2.97 5.53 -8.71
C THR A 56 3.93 5.53 -9.89
N TYR A 57 4.84 6.52 -9.95
CA TYR A 57 5.86 6.60 -10.98
C TYR A 57 6.78 5.37 -11.00
N CYS A 58 7.28 4.95 -9.83
CA CYS A 58 8.15 3.77 -9.71
C CYS A 58 7.46 2.49 -10.22
N TYR A 59 6.21 2.25 -9.84
CA TYR A 59 5.48 1.06 -10.32
C TYR A 59 5.15 1.12 -11.81
N LEU A 60 4.87 2.30 -12.36
CA LEU A 60 4.71 2.48 -13.80
C LEU A 60 6.03 2.20 -14.54
N ALA A 61 7.16 2.67 -14.02
CA ALA A 61 8.48 2.43 -14.61
C ALA A 61 8.87 0.94 -14.57
N ILE A 62 8.62 0.25 -13.45
CA ILE A 62 8.80 -1.21 -13.32
C ILE A 62 7.89 -1.94 -14.31
N GLY A 63 6.61 -1.56 -14.37
CA GLY A 63 5.64 -2.10 -15.30
C GLY A 63 6.04 -1.95 -16.76
N TRP A 64 6.56 -0.78 -17.13
CA TRP A 64 7.08 -0.51 -18.46
C TRP A 64 8.27 -1.41 -18.80
N SER A 65 9.23 -1.53 -17.88
CA SER A 65 10.40 -2.39 -18.03
C SER A 65 10.02 -3.88 -18.19
N ALA A 66 9.09 -4.37 -17.35
CA ALA A 66 8.56 -5.73 -17.42
C ALA A 66 7.81 -5.98 -18.74
N ASN A 67 6.98 -5.04 -19.18
CA ASN A 67 6.27 -5.14 -20.46
C ASN A 67 7.24 -5.17 -21.65
N LYS A 68 8.34 -4.41 -21.61
CA LYS A 68 9.40 -4.46 -22.63
C LYS A 68 10.03 -5.85 -22.71
N LYS A 69 10.34 -6.47 -21.57
CA LYS A 69 10.87 -7.85 -21.52
C LYS A 69 9.87 -8.87 -22.09
N LEU A 70 8.59 -8.76 -21.72
CA LEU A 70 7.52 -9.62 -22.25
C LEU A 70 7.32 -9.45 -23.77
N ASN A 71 7.56 -8.24 -24.31
CA ASN A 71 7.55 -8.02 -25.76
C ASN A 71 8.70 -8.73 -26.47
N ILE A 72 9.91 -8.69 -25.91
CA ILE A 72 11.07 -9.40 -26.48
C ILE A 72 10.80 -10.91 -26.49
N MET A 73 10.36 -11.48 -25.36
CA MET A 73 10.00 -12.90 -25.27
C MET A 73 8.89 -13.31 -26.25
N ARG A 74 7.96 -12.39 -26.56
CA ARG A 74 6.91 -12.64 -27.54
C ARG A 74 7.49 -12.76 -28.95
N VAL A 75 8.46 -11.92 -29.31
CA VAL A 75 9.13 -11.98 -30.61
C VAL A 75 9.87 -13.31 -30.76
N ASP A 76 10.60 -13.72 -29.71
CA ASP A 76 11.31 -15.00 -29.71
C ASP A 76 10.36 -16.19 -29.85
N ALA A 77 9.26 -16.20 -29.10
CA ALA A 77 8.24 -17.27 -29.17
C ALA A 77 7.56 -17.37 -30.55
N VAL A 78 7.36 -16.24 -31.23
CA VAL A 78 6.83 -16.22 -32.61
C VAL A 78 7.85 -16.80 -33.58
N ASN A 79 9.13 -16.45 -33.44
CA ASN A 79 10.20 -16.98 -34.29
C ASN A 79 10.40 -18.49 -34.11
N THR A 80 10.11 -19.03 -32.92
CA THR A 80 10.19 -20.47 -32.62
C THR A 80 8.87 -21.23 -32.83
N ASN A 81 7.80 -20.57 -33.29
CA ASN A 81 6.45 -21.14 -33.42
C ASN A 81 5.90 -21.79 -32.13
N ASP A 82 6.25 -21.25 -30.95
CA ASP A 82 5.76 -21.74 -29.67
C ASP A 82 4.43 -21.06 -29.28
N GLU A 83 3.32 -21.65 -29.73
CA GLU A 83 1.98 -21.12 -29.44
C GLU A 83 1.63 -21.12 -27.94
N MET A 84 2.14 -22.09 -27.18
CA MET A 84 1.88 -22.16 -25.74
C MET A 84 2.53 -20.98 -25.02
N MET A 85 3.79 -20.67 -25.36
CA MET A 85 4.50 -19.53 -24.79
C MET A 85 3.80 -18.20 -25.12
N ILE A 86 3.26 -18.04 -26.33
CA ILE A 86 2.49 -16.85 -26.70
C ILE A 86 1.25 -16.68 -25.80
N GLN A 87 0.54 -17.77 -25.50
CA GLN A 87 -0.63 -17.71 -24.61
C GLN A 87 -0.24 -17.34 -23.17
N VAL A 88 0.87 -17.91 -22.66
CA VAL A 88 1.40 -17.57 -21.32
C VAL A 88 1.77 -16.09 -21.25
N ILE A 89 2.48 -15.56 -22.25
CA ILE A 89 2.87 -14.15 -22.29
C ILE A 89 1.65 -13.21 -22.30
N LYS A 90 0.57 -13.57 -23.02
CA LYS A 90 -0.67 -12.78 -23.01
C LYS A 90 -1.28 -12.70 -21.61
N ARG A 91 -1.31 -13.83 -20.86
CA ARG A 91 -1.82 -13.87 -19.48
C ARG A 91 -0.96 -13.05 -18.54
N GLU A 92 0.38 -13.16 -18.64
CA GLU A 92 1.30 -12.39 -17.80
C GLU A 92 1.20 -10.88 -18.05
N LYS A 93 0.99 -10.45 -19.31
CA LYS A 93 0.73 -9.04 -19.61
C LYS A 93 -0.56 -8.52 -18.97
N LEU A 94 -1.65 -9.30 -19.06
CA LEU A 94 -2.91 -8.91 -18.42
C LEU A 94 -2.75 -8.81 -16.90
N LYS A 95 -2.08 -9.79 -16.29
CA LYS A 95 -1.78 -9.80 -14.85
C LYS A 95 -0.96 -8.58 -14.44
N LEU A 96 0.06 -8.21 -15.22
CA LEU A 96 0.88 -7.02 -14.99
C LEU A 96 0.03 -5.72 -15.02
N VAL A 97 -0.87 -5.59 -16.00
CA VAL A 97 -1.77 -4.42 -16.10
C VAL A 97 -2.70 -4.34 -14.89
N ILE A 98 -3.32 -5.47 -14.49
CA ILE A 98 -4.18 -5.54 -13.32
C ILE A 98 -3.43 -5.16 -12.04
N GLN A 99 -2.19 -5.65 -11.87
CA GLN A 99 -1.35 -5.32 -10.72
C GLN A 99 -1.01 -3.83 -10.65
N ILE A 100 -0.61 -3.21 -11.77
CA ILE A 100 -0.29 -1.78 -11.83
C ILE A 100 -1.54 -0.94 -11.51
N PHE A 101 -2.68 -1.31 -12.09
CA PHE A 101 -3.95 -0.64 -11.81
C PHE A 101 -4.33 -0.76 -10.34
N PHE A 102 -4.17 -1.94 -9.75
CA PHE A 102 -4.44 -2.18 -8.33
C PHE A 102 -3.56 -1.31 -7.42
N VAL A 103 -2.25 -1.25 -7.70
CA VAL A 103 -1.32 -0.35 -6.98
C VAL A 103 -1.75 1.10 -7.12
N PHE A 104 -2.08 1.54 -8.34
CA PHE A 104 -2.52 2.90 -8.58
C PHE A 104 -3.75 3.25 -7.72
N CYS A 105 -4.76 2.38 -7.71
CA CYS A 105 -5.95 2.52 -6.89
C CYS A 105 -5.62 2.53 -5.39
N LEU A 106 -4.80 1.58 -4.92
CA LEU A 106 -4.44 1.45 -3.51
C LEU A 106 -3.66 2.65 -2.98
N TYR A 107 -2.79 3.26 -3.77
CA TYR A 107 -2.02 4.42 -3.29
C TYR A 107 -2.75 5.73 -3.56
N ASN A 108 -3.32 5.92 -4.74
CA ASN A 108 -3.96 7.19 -5.06
C ASN A 108 -5.32 7.31 -4.39
N LEU A 109 -6.24 6.35 -4.52
CA LEU A 109 -7.60 6.50 -3.98
C LEU A 109 -7.59 6.49 -2.45
N THR A 110 -6.83 5.59 -1.84
CA THR A 110 -6.77 5.41 -0.38
C THR A 110 -6.14 6.61 0.33
N PHE A 111 -5.06 7.19 -0.21
CA PHE A 111 -4.40 8.34 0.42
C PHE A 111 -4.94 9.69 -0.04
N CYS A 112 -5.58 9.77 -1.21
CA CYS A 112 -6.25 10.98 -1.72
C CYS A 112 -7.21 11.58 -0.70
N MET A 113 -8.06 10.73 -0.14
CA MET A 113 -9.00 11.12 0.90
C MET A 113 -8.30 11.74 2.13
N SER A 114 -7.12 11.23 2.50
CA SER A 114 -6.36 11.76 3.64
C SER A 114 -5.80 13.15 3.37
N TYR A 115 -5.00 13.32 2.31
CA TYR A 115 -4.33 14.60 2.06
C TYR A 115 -5.30 15.68 1.58
N ILE A 116 -6.34 15.36 0.79
CA ILE A 116 -7.35 16.35 0.37
C ILE A 116 -8.06 16.92 1.58
N THR A 117 -8.52 16.07 2.50
CA THR A 117 -9.24 16.56 3.68
C THR A 117 -8.33 17.31 4.65
N MET A 118 -7.02 17.03 4.69
CA MET A 118 -6.05 17.87 5.41
C MET A 118 -5.91 19.25 4.76
N ILE A 119 -5.79 19.31 3.43
CA ILE A 119 -5.73 20.56 2.68
C ILE A 119 -7.01 21.38 2.85
N LEU A 120 -8.19 20.75 2.75
CA LEU A 120 -9.49 21.41 2.95
C LEU A 120 -9.65 21.94 4.38
N LYS A 121 -9.18 21.18 5.38
CA LYS A 121 -9.17 21.64 6.77
C LYS A 121 -8.36 22.93 6.91
N TYR A 122 -7.24 23.03 6.21
CA TYR A 122 -6.42 24.25 6.19
C TYR A 122 -7.05 25.38 5.37
N ALA A 123 -7.54 25.10 4.16
CA ALA A 123 -8.02 26.11 3.23
C ALA A 123 -9.33 26.78 3.66
N ILE A 124 -10.28 26.00 4.20
CA ILE A 124 -11.63 26.47 4.50
C ILE A 124 -12.13 26.06 5.90
N GLY A 125 -11.27 25.50 6.75
CA GLY A 125 -11.68 25.04 8.08
C GLY A 125 -12.57 23.79 8.06
N TYR A 126 -12.49 22.98 6.99
CA TYR A 126 -13.30 21.76 6.84
C TYR A 126 -13.13 20.82 8.05
N LYS A 127 -14.27 20.40 8.63
CA LYS A 127 -14.31 19.42 9.71
C LYS A 127 -14.70 18.07 9.14
N ARG A 128 -13.81 17.08 9.28
CA ARG A 128 -14.10 15.70 8.86
C ARG A 128 -15.24 15.13 9.68
N THR A 129 -16.17 14.47 9.00
CA THR A 129 -17.22 13.68 9.65
C THR A 129 -16.63 12.42 10.27
N PRO A 130 -17.27 11.81 11.29
CA PRO A 130 -16.80 10.56 11.88
C PRO A 130 -16.65 9.42 10.86
N ILE A 131 -17.59 9.31 9.91
CA ILE A 131 -17.52 8.32 8.82
C ILE A 131 -16.27 8.53 7.98
N MET A 132 -15.97 9.78 7.60
CA MET A 132 -14.80 10.08 6.80
C MET A 132 -13.49 9.80 7.54
N ASP A 133 -13.44 10.11 8.83
CA ASP A 133 -12.28 9.79 9.68
C ASP A 133 -12.04 8.28 9.78
N ALA A 134 -13.11 7.49 9.96
CA ALA A 134 -13.04 6.02 9.97
C ALA A 134 -12.55 5.45 8.64
N ILE A 135 -13.06 5.97 7.51
CA ILE A 135 -12.63 5.57 6.16
C ILE A 135 -11.14 5.87 5.98
N VAL A 136 -10.69 7.08 6.28
CA VAL A 136 -9.28 7.47 6.14
C VAL A 136 -8.38 6.60 7.01
N PHE A 137 -8.75 6.39 8.27
CA PHE A 137 -7.97 5.59 9.21
C PHE A 137 -7.84 4.14 8.73
N THR A 138 -8.96 3.51 8.39
CA THR A 138 -9.01 2.12 7.90
C THR A 138 -8.25 1.97 6.59
N SER A 139 -8.42 2.94 5.68
CA SER A 139 -7.74 2.99 4.38
C SER A 139 -6.22 2.93 4.52
N VAL A 140 -5.64 3.72 5.43
CA VAL A 140 -4.19 3.72 5.69
C VAL A 140 -3.72 2.35 6.19
N HIS A 141 -4.47 1.72 7.10
CA HIS A 141 -4.10 0.40 7.65
C HIS A 141 -4.22 -0.72 6.61
N ILE A 142 -5.26 -0.69 5.77
CA ILE A 142 -5.42 -1.62 4.66
C ILE A 142 -4.25 -1.49 3.69
N SER A 143 -3.85 -0.28 3.32
CA SER A 143 -2.68 -0.08 2.46
C SER A 143 -1.42 -0.72 3.05
N MET A 144 -1.17 -0.53 4.36
CA MET A 144 -0.02 -1.15 5.03
C MET A 144 -0.06 -2.68 4.97
N ALA A 145 -1.23 -3.30 5.14
CA ALA A 145 -1.40 -4.75 5.08
C ALA A 145 -1.26 -5.32 3.66
N VAL A 146 -1.68 -4.55 2.65
CA VAL A 146 -1.68 -5.00 1.25
C VAL A 146 -0.30 -4.83 0.59
N ASN A 147 0.55 -3.92 1.07
CA ASN A 147 1.87 -3.67 0.49
C ASN A 147 2.76 -4.92 0.37
N PRO A 148 2.93 -5.76 1.40
CA PRO A 148 3.68 -7.01 1.26
C PRO A 148 3.08 -7.97 0.23
N LEU A 149 1.74 -8.03 0.12
CA LEU A 149 1.06 -8.88 -0.86
C LEU A 149 1.37 -8.43 -2.29
N ILE A 150 1.39 -7.12 -2.52
CA ILE A 150 1.82 -6.53 -3.79
C ILE A 150 3.27 -6.93 -4.10
N THR A 151 4.19 -6.77 -3.15
CA THR A 151 5.60 -7.12 -3.34
C THR A 151 5.79 -8.59 -3.72
N ILE A 152 5.14 -9.51 -3.00
CA ILE A 152 5.16 -10.94 -3.29
C ILE A 152 4.60 -11.21 -4.70
N SER A 153 3.55 -10.49 -5.10
CA SER A 153 2.93 -10.65 -6.42
C SER A 153 3.82 -10.18 -7.58
N PHE A 154 4.67 -9.17 -7.35
CA PHE A 154 5.58 -8.61 -8.36
C PHE A 154 6.94 -9.32 -8.45
N GLN A 155 7.38 -9.98 -7.38
CA GLN A 155 8.68 -10.64 -7.32
C GLN A 155 8.50 -12.17 -7.38
N PRO A 156 8.68 -12.81 -8.56
CA PRO A 156 8.45 -14.24 -8.71
C PRO A 156 9.36 -15.10 -7.83
N GLU A 157 10.56 -14.63 -7.51
CA GLU A 157 11.48 -15.28 -6.59
C GLU A 157 10.87 -15.35 -5.18
N VAL A 158 10.42 -14.19 -4.68
CA VAL A 158 9.77 -14.07 -3.36
C VAL A 158 8.44 -14.82 -3.31
N ASN A 159 7.68 -14.82 -4.40
CA ASN A 159 6.46 -15.61 -4.50
C ASN A 159 6.74 -17.11 -4.33
N THR A 160 7.77 -17.61 -4.99
CA THR A 160 8.19 -19.02 -4.89
C THR A 160 8.58 -19.37 -3.45
N GLU A 161 9.39 -18.54 -2.81
CA GLU A 161 9.78 -18.72 -1.40
C GLU A 161 8.56 -18.72 -0.46
N PHE A 162 7.64 -17.79 -0.67
CA PHE A 162 6.42 -17.67 0.11
C PHE A 162 5.51 -18.90 -0.03
N GLN A 163 5.35 -19.43 -1.26
CA GLN A 163 4.60 -20.67 -1.49
C GLN A 163 5.22 -21.86 -0.77
N VAL A 164 6.56 -22.00 -0.81
CA VAL A 164 7.26 -23.05 -0.06
C VAL A 164 7.04 -22.90 1.44
N MET A 165 7.10 -21.67 1.97
CA MET A 165 6.82 -21.39 3.38
C MET A 165 5.38 -21.76 3.76
N LEU A 166 4.40 -21.41 2.94
CA LEU A 166 2.99 -21.74 3.14
C LEU A 166 2.76 -23.25 3.17
N VAL A 167 3.32 -24.01 2.23
CA VAL A 167 3.20 -25.47 2.19
C VAL A 167 3.80 -26.09 3.45
N LYS A 168 4.98 -25.64 3.89
CA LYS A 168 5.60 -26.08 5.14
C LYS A 168 4.72 -25.76 6.36
N TYR A 169 4.14 -24.57 6.41
CA TYR A 169 3.25 -24.17 7.51
C TYR A 169 1.97 -25.01 7.54
N GLN A 170 1.33 -25.23 6.39
CA GLN A 170 0.16 -26.08 6.26
C GLN A 170 0.45 -27.53 6.67
N ALA A 171 1.61 -28.07 6.31
CA ALA A 171 2.03 -29.41 6.72
C ALA A 171 2.21 -29.52 8.24
N LYS A 172 2.87 -28.52 8.87
CA LYS A 172 3.01 -28.44 10.33
C LYS A 172 1.65 -28.31 11.03
N PHE A 173 0.76 -27.45 10.53
CA PHE A 173 -0.57 -27.26 11.08
C PHE A 173 -1.40 -28.54 11.00
N LYS A 174 -1.42 -29.21 9.84
CA LYS A 174 -2.08 -30.52 9.66
C LYS A 174 -1.48 -31.61 10.56
N SER A 175 -0.18 -31.56 10.84
CA SER A 175 0.47 -32.48 11.78
C SER A 175 0.03 -32.20 13.22
N LEU A 176 -0.01 -30.94 13.63
CA LEU A 176 -0.42 -30.51 14.96
C LEU A 176 -1.90 -30.84 15.22
N PHE A 177 -2.77 -30.55 14.26
CA PHE A 177 -4.19 -30.93 14.33
C PHE A 177 -4.36 -32.45 14.48
N ARG A 178 -3.65 -33.24 13.68
CA ARG A 178 -3.67 -34.71 13.80
C ARG A 178 -3.16 -35.21 15.15
N ARG A 179 -2.19 -34.56 15.78
CA ARG A 179 -1.69 -34.94 17.12
C ARG A 179 -2.72 -34.65 18.21
N ILE A 180 -3.38 -33.50 18.15
CA ILE A 180 -4.41 -33.12 19.12
C ILE A 180 -5.60 -34.09 19.05
N PHE A 181 -6.11 -34.37 17.84
CA PHE A 181 -7.28 -35.23 17.65
C PHE A 181 -7.00 -36.75 17.70
N ARG A 182 -5.75 -37.19 17.78
CA ARG A 182 -5.40 -38.60 18.10
C ARG A 182 -5.18 -38.86 19.58
N SER A 183 -5.08 -37.81 20.39
CA SER A 183 -4.81 -37.90 21.83
C SER A 183 -6.08 -37.76 22.68
N SER A 184 -7.25 -37.68 22.05
CA SER A 184 -8.59 -37.86 22.63
C SER A 184 -9.20 -39.13 22.04
#